data_AF-A0A7S2J5G6-F1
#
_entry.id   AF-A0A7S2J5G6-F1
#
_cell.length_a   1.000
_cell.length_b   1.000
_cell.length_c   1.000
_cell.angle_alpha   90.00
_cell.angle_beta   90.00
_cell.angle_gamma   90.00
#
_symmetry.space_group_name_H-M   'P 1'
#
loop_
_entity.id
_entity.type
_entity.pdbx_description
1 polymer ?
#
loop_
_entity_poly.entity_id
_entity_poly.type
_entity_poly.pdbx_seq_one_letter_code
_entity_poly.pdbx_strand_id
1 'polypeptide(L)'
;NKTMAETKPEMREMEPEDKCPPEPIAIVVATPQNDSSAGLARMYEELNVPAKALRAACNVLFFFSVLLFGSPEGILGLCAACGVLCCAAPGSLGTAYAARCTRVLAILSASIAACQIFLMTTVGMLVDDMAPTFDKLCAEGAMPPPPAGDMPFRQHAAHGVVSFVASGARRLQAVAPASLSDVKCEAAATFMQDMLPTAVMVGTFLELGLFVSACMTSKASLRIMYAARRMGANAM
;
A
#
# COMPACT_ATOMS: atom_id res chain seq x y z
N ASN A 1 5.41 -36.40 35.14
CA ASN A 1 3.97 -36.40 35.50
C ASN A 1 3.55 -35.06 36.06
N LYS A 2 3.16 -34.13 35.18
CA LYS A 2 2.63 -32.82 35.54
C LYS A 2 1.20 -32.80 34.98
N THR A 3 0.23 -32.92 35.87
CA THR A 3 -1.20 -32.97 35.58
C THR A 3 -1.65 -31.63 34.97
N MET A 4 -2.14 -31.67 33.74
CA MET A 4 -2.79 -30.53 33.10
C MET A 4 -4.19 -30.36 33.71
N ALA A 5 -4.44 -29.18 34.28
CA ALA A 5 -5.73 -28.80 34.81
C ALA A 5 -6.65 -28.37 33.64
N GLU A 6 -7.69 -29.15 33.44
CA GLU A 6 -8.74 -28.96 32.44
C GLU A 6 -9.58 -27.72 32.81
N THR A 7 -9.46 -26.65 32.04
CA THR A 7 -10.20 -25.40 32.26
C THR A 7 -11.55 -25.51 31.54
N LYS A 8 -12.62 -25.69 32.33
CA LYS A 8 -14.01 -25.82 31.85
C LYS A 8 -14.50 -24.46 31.33
N PRO A 9 -14.94 -24.35 30.06
CA PRO A 9 -15.47 -23.09 29.54
C PRO A 9 -16.83 -22.79 30.16
N GLU A 10 -16.90 -21.67 30.87
CA GLU A 10 -18.10 -21.10 31.45
C GLU A 10 -18.96 -20.52 30.32
N MET A 11 -20.08 -21.17 30.00
CA MET A 11 -21.05 -20.67 29.03
C MET A 11 -21.76 -19.46 29.63
N ARG A 12 -21.36 -18.26 29.20
CA ARG A 12 -22.14 -17.03 29.44
C ARG A 12 -23.48 -17.16 28.73
N GLU A 13 -24.55 -17.14 29.51
CA GLU A 13 -25.91 -16.90 29.04
C GLU A 13 -25.93 -15.60 28.23
N MET A 14 -26.31 -15.71 26.97
CA MET A 14 -26.44 -14.60 26.04
C MET A 14 -27.81 -13.98 26.32
N GLU A 15 -27.80 -12.81 26.97
CA GLU A 15 -29.03 -12.06 27.26
C GLU A 15 -29.80 -11.74 25.96
N PRO A 16 -31.14 -11.75 26.00
CA PRO A 16 -31.98 -11.53 24.84
C PRO A 16 -31.72 -10.15 24.25
N GLU A 17 -31.39 -10.13 22.95
CA GLU A 17 -31.18 -8.91 22.17
C GLU A 17 -32.36 -7.94 22.34
N ASP A 18 -32.04 -6.80 22.96
CA ASP A 18 -32.94 -5.68 23.12
C ASP A 18 -33.38 -5.19 21.72
N LYS A 19 -34.68 -5.32 21.44
CA LYS A 19 -35.26 -4.93 20.15
C LYS A 19 -35.11 -3.42 20.01
N CYS A 20 -34.15 -3.01 19.19
CA CYS A 20 -33.94 -1.62 18.81
C CYS A 20 -35.29 -1.02 18.36
N PRO A 21 -35.77 0.06 19.01
CA PRO A 21 -37.02 0.70 18.62
C PRO A 21 -36.92 1.13 17.16
N PRO A 22 -38.02 1.02 16.37
CA PRO A 22 -37.99 1.36 14.97
C PRO A 22 -37.54 2.82 14.81
N GLU A 23 -36.35 3.01 14.23
CA GLU A 23 -35.86 4.34 13.93
C GLU A 23 -36.90 5.05 13.05
N PRO A 24 -37.27 6.30 13.37
CA PRO A 24 -38.22 7.05 12.56
C PRO A 24 -37.67 7.10 11.14
N ILE A 25 -38.46 6.59 10.19
CA ILE A 25 -38.17 6.65 8.76
C ILE A 25 -38.09 8.12 8.40
N ALA A 26 -36.88 8.68 8.44
CA ALA A 26 -36.59 10.01 7.94
C ALA A 26 -36.84 9.93 6.43
N ILE A 27 -38.00 10.42 6.00
CA ILE A 27 -38.27 10.66 4.59
C ILE A 27 -37.22 11.69 4.16
N VAL A 28 -36.13 11.20 3.58
CA VAL A 28 -35.13 12.04 2.94
C VAL A 28 -35.84 12.64 1.74
N VAL A 29 -36.43 13.81 1.94
CA VAL A 29 -36.97 14.63 0.86
C VAL A 29 -35.81 14.87 -0.08
N ALA A 30 -35.81 14.18 -1.22
CA ALA A 30 -34.81 14.37 -2.26
C ALA A 30 -34.83 15.87 -2.60
N THR A 31 -33.70 16.55 -2.40
CA THR A 31 -33.59 17.94 -2.81
C THR A 31 -33.92 18.01 -4.30
N PRO A 32 -34.76 18.96 -4.74
CA PRO A 32 -35.14 19.07 -6.14
C PRO A 32 -33.86 19.12 -6.99
N GLN A 33 -33.75 18.19 -7.94
CA GLN A 33 -32.62 18.12 -8.86
C GLN A 33 -32.55 19.45 -9.59
N ASN A 34 -31.46 20.20 -9.38
CA ASN A 34 -31.34 21.55 -9.91
C ASN A 34 -30.92 21.48 -11.38
N ASP A 35 -31.87 21.12 -12.24
CA ASP A 35 -31.68 21.00 -13.69
C ASP A 35 -31.57 22.36 -14.39
N SER A 36 -31.63 23.47 -13.63
CA SER A 36 -31.40 24.79 -14.20
C SER A 36 -29.93 24.97 -14.58
N SER A 37 -29.67 25.55 -15.75
CA SER A 37 -28.31 25.90 -16.20
C SER A 37 -27.58 26.79 -15.18
N ALA A 38 -28.31 27.66 -14.48
CA ALA A 38 -27.79 28.50 -13.40
C ALA A 38 -27.36 27.67 -12.17
N GLY A 39 -28.12 26.64 -11.81
CA GLY A 39 -27.79 25.71 -10.73
C GLY A 39 -26.55 24.89 -11.02
N LEU A 40 -26.49 24.35 -12.24
CA LEU A 40 -25.33 23.59 -12.73
C LEU A 40 -24.05 24.45 -12.74
N ALA A 41 -24.13 25.71 -13.17
CA ALA A 41 -23.00 26.64 -13.14
C ALA A 41 -22.46 26.87 -11.72
N ARG A 42 -23.36 27.09 -10.73
CA ARG A 42 -22.98 27.22 -9.32
C ARG A 42 -22.31 25.95 -8.78
N MET A 43 -22.83 24.79 -9.17
CA MET A 43 -22.25 23.51 -8.78
C MET A 43 -20.80 23.34 -9.28
N TYR A 44 -20.52 23.73 -10.53
CA TYR A 44 -19.16 23.72 -11.08
C TYR A 44 -18.20 24.63 -10.29
N GLU A 45 -18.67 25.83 -9.94
CA GLU A 45 -17.91 26.83 -9.18
C GLU A 45 -17.53 26.30 -7.79
N GLU A 46 -18.50 25.74 -7.06
CA GLU A 46 -18.29 25.19 -5.71
C GLU A 46 -17.38 23.94 -5.71
N LEU A 47 -17.50 23.07 -6.72
CA LEU A 47 -16.63 21.88 -6.85
C LEU A 47 -15.23 22.19 -7.36
N ASN A 48 -14.97 23.39 -7.88
CA ASN A 48 -13.67 23.71 -8.49
C ASN A 48 -12.53 23.65 -7.46
N VAL A 49 -12.75 24.16 -6.24
CA VAL A 49 -11.77 24.14 -5.15
C VAL A 49 -11.40 22.70 -4.74
N PRO A 50 -12.35 21.82 -4.36
CA PRO A 50 -12.01 20.45 -4.01
C PRO A 50 -11.47 19.63 -5.19
N ALA A 51 -11.88 19.91 -6.43
CA ALA A 51 -11.31 19.28 -7.62
C ALA A 51 -9.82 19.63 -7.82
N LYS A 52 -9.45 20.91 -7.66
CA LYS A 52 -8.03 21.33 -7.69
C LYS A 52 -7.22 20.65 -6.60
N ALA A 53 -7.76 20.55 -5.39
CA ALA A 53 -7.09 19.86 -4.28
C ALA A 53 -6.88 18.38 -4.57
N LEU A 54 -7.87 17.68 -5.14
CA LEU A 54 -7.72 16.28 -5.55
C LEU A 54 -6.67 16.12 -6.65
N ARG A 55 -6.67 16.95 -7.69
CA ARG A 55 -5.65 16.90 -8.75
C ARG A 55 -4.24 17.13 -8.24
N ALA A 56 -4.06 18.10 -7.33
CA ALA A 56 -2.77 18.34 -6.69
C ALA A 56 -2.30 17.12 -5.89
N ALA A 57 -3.18 16.48 -5.12
CA ALA A 57 -2.86 15.24 -4.41
C ALA A 57 -2.51 14.10 -5.36
N CYS A 58 -3.28 13.93 -6.45
CA CYS A 58 -3.01 12.93 -7.48
C CYS A 58 -1.67 13.16 -8.21
N ASN A 59 -1.24 14.41 -8.41
CA ASN A 59 0.08 14.70 -8.99
C ASN A 59 1.22 14.20 -8.09
N VAL A 60 1.11 14.41 -6.76
CA VAL A 60 2.11 13.92 -5.81
C VAL A 60 2.08 12.38 -5.75
N LEU A 61 0.88 11.78 -5.72
CA LEU A 61 0.73 10.32 -5.78
C LEU A 61 1.36 9.75 -7.06
N PHE A 62 1.09 10.36 -8.21
CA PHE A 62 1.66 9.98 -9.51
C PHE A 62 3.19 9.98 -9.46
N PHE A 63 3.80 11.03 -8.91
CA PHE A 63 5.26 11.13 -8.80
C PHE A 63 5.86 9.94 -8.02
N PHE A 64 5.34 9.64 -6.83
CA PHE A 64 5.83 8.49 -6.04
C PHE A 64 5.51 7.14 -6.69
N SER A 65 4.34 7.00 -7.32
CA SER A 65 3.96 5.78 -8.04
C SER A 65 4.86 5.49 -9.24
N VAL A 66 5.38 6.53 -9.92
CA VAL A 66 6.37 6.36 -11.00
C VAL A 66 7.73 5.93 -10.45
N LEU A 67 8.17 6.46 -9.31
CA LEU A 67 9.42 6.03 -8.67
C LEU A 67 9.37 4.58 -8.19
N LEU A 68 8.19 4.10 -7.81
CA LEU A 68 7.92 2.72 -7.39
C LEU A 68 7.27 1.89 -8.53
N PHE A 69 7.54 2.26 -9.79
CA PHE A 69 6.98 1.53 -10.92
C PHE A 69 7.51 0.09 -10.96
N GLY A 70 6.59 -0.88 -10.89
CA GLY A 70 6.91 -2.31 -10.82
C GLY A 70 6.54 -2.95 -9.49
N SER A 71 6.19 -2.17 -8.46
CA SER A 71 5.59 -2.68 -7.24
C SER A 71 4.05 -2.62 -7.28
N PRO A 72 3.32 -3.50 -6.57
CA PRO A 72 1.86 -3.53 -6.63
C PRO A 72 1.22 -2.25 -6.07
N GLU A 73 1.77 -1.67 -5.00
CA GLU A 73 1.34 -0.40 -4.43
C GLU A 73 1.59 0.79 -5.38
N GLY A 74 2.72 0.78 -6.10
CA GLY A 74 3.03 1.76 -7.13
C GLY A 74 2.05 1.68 -8.30
N ILE A 75 1.73 0.48 -8.79
CA ILE A 75 0.75 0.29 -9.88
C ILE A 75 -0.65 0.75 -9.45
N LEU A 76 -1.09 0.41 -8.24
CA LEU A 76 -2.39 0.86 -7.72
C LEU A 76 -2.45 2.38 -7.55
N GLY A 77 -1.38 2.99 -7.03
CA GLY A 77 -1.25 4.44 -6.91
C GLY A 77 -1.26 5.14 -8.27
N LEU A 78 -0.59 4.56 -9.26
CA LEU A 78 -0.55 5.05 -10.64
C LEU A 78 -1.95 5.01 -11.27
N CYS A 79 -2.67 3.89 -11.15
CA CYS A 79 -4.05 3.76 -11.63
C CYS A 79 -4.98 4.79 -10.95
N ALA A 80 -4.85 4.97 -9.63
CA ALA A 80 -5.60 5.98 -8.88
C ALA A 80 -5.37 7.39 -9.41
N ALA A 81 -4.11 7.78 -9.63
CA ALA A 81 -3.72 9.10 -10.10
C ALA A 81 -4.14 9.33 -11.57
N CYS A 82 -3.83 8.39 -12.47
CA CYS A 82 -4.20 8.46 -13.89
C CYS A 82 -5.72 8.56 -14.10
N GLY A 83 -6.51 7.91 -13.25
CA GLY A 83 -7.98 8.02 -13.28
C GLY A 83 -8.48 9.46 -13.16
N VAL A 84 -7.82 10.29 -12.35
CA VAL A 84 -8.16 11.71 -12.18
C VAL A 84 -7.47 12.60 -13.18
N LEU A 85 -6.19 12.36 -13.47
CA LEU A 85 -5.37 13.25 -14.29
C LEU A 85 -5.64 13.11 -15.78
N CYS A 86 -5.89 11.89 -16.24
CA CYS A 86 -6.00 11.56 -17.67
C CYS A 86 -7.42 11.15 -18.07
N CYS A 87 -8.15 10.44 -17.19
CA CYS A 87 -9.42 9.81 -17.56
C CYS A 87 -10.66 10.58 -17.08
N ALA A 88 -10.50 11.57 -16.21
CA ALA A 88 -11.63 12.40 -15.79
C ALA A 88 -12.03 13.35 -16.91
N ALA A 89 -13.33 13.36 -17.25
CA ALA A 89 -13.87 14.36 -18.16
C ALA A 89 -13.48 15.78 -17.68
N PRO A 90 -13.13 16.70 -18.61
CA PRO A 90 -12.71 18.04 -18.24
C PRO A 90 -13.80 18.73 -17.43
N GLY A 91 -13.44 19.20 -16.24
CA GLY A 91 -14.34 19.86 -15.30
C GLY A 91 -14.30 19.24 -13.90
N SER A 92 -14.95 19.91 -12.94
CA SER A 92 -14.97 19.50 -11.54
C SER A 92 -15.95 18.35 -11.27
N LEU A 93 -17.05 18.27 -12.05
CA LEU A 93 -18.01 17.16 -12.03
C LEU A 93 -17.39 15.82 -12.49
N GLY A 94 -16.63 15.81 -13.59
CA GLY A 94 -15.91 14.62 -14.06
C GLY A 94 -14.88 14.12 -13.03
N THR A 95 -14.20 15.06 -12.36
CA THR A 95 -13.26 14.76 -11.26
C THR A 95 -13.98 14.15 -10.06
N ALA A 96 -15.18 14.62 -9.74
CA ALA A 96 -15.99 14.07 -8.65
C ALA A 96 -16.47 12.64 -8.92
N TYR A 97 -16.83 12.32 -10.17
CA TYR A 97 -17.20 10.96 -10.58
C TYR A 97 -16.01 9.98 -10.45
N ALA A 98 -14.83 10.39 -10.93
CA ALA A 98 -13.61 9.58 -10.80
C ALA A 98 -13.17 9.39 -9.34
N ALA A 99 -13.51 10.32 -8.44
CA ALA A 99 -13.05 10.34 -7.05
C ALA A 99 -13.38 9.05 -6.26
N ARG A 100 -14.50 8.38 -6.57
CA ARG A 100 -14.90 7.13 -5.89
C ARG A 100 -13.94 6.00 -6.18
N CYS A 101 -13.65 5.75 -7.46
CA CYS A 101 -12.69 4.72 -7.88
C CYS A 101 -11.29 5.05 -7.37
N THR A 102 -10.86 6.31 -7.55
CA THR A 102 -9.56 6.80 -7.04
C THR A 102 -9.41 6.62 -5.54
N ARG A 103 -10.47 6.85 -4.75
CA ARG A 103 -10.43 6.67 -3.30
C ARG A 103 -10.17 5.21 -2.93
N VAL A 104 -10.87 4.27 -3.54
CA VAL A 104 -10.70 2.84 -3.25
C VAL A 104 -9.29 2.39 -3.60
N LEU A 105 -8.81 2.72 -4.79
CA LEU A 105 -7.45 2.39 -5.24
C LEU A 105 -6.37 3.04 -4.35
N ALA A 106 -6.55 4.30 -3.94
CA ALA A 106 -5.63 4.97 -3.03
C ALA A 106 -5.60 4.34 -1.63
N ILE A 107 -6.74 3.88 -1.10
CA ILE A 107 -6.78 3.14 0.18
C ILE A 107 -6.04 1.81 0.06
N LEU A 108 -6.25 1.07 -1.02
CA LEU A 108 -5.56 -0.20 -1.26
C LEU A 108 -4.04 0.03 -1.38
N SER A 109 -3.62 1.00 -2.19
CA SER A 109 -2.21 1.40 -2.32
C SER A 109 -1.60 1.78 -0.97
N ALA A 110 -2.29 2.61 -0.17
CA ALA A 110 -1.84 2.99 1.16
C ALA A 110 -1.73 1.80 2.12
N SER A 111 -2.66 0.84 2.07
CA SER A 111 -2.63 -0.34 2.94
C SER A 111 -1.45 -1.26 2.64
N ILE A 112 -1.11 -1.44 1.36
CA ILE A 112 0.02 -2.25 0.94
C ILE A 112 1.34 -1.53 1.28
N ALA A 113 1.45 -0.23 0.99
CA ALA A 113 2.61 0.57 1.35
C ALA A 113 2.87 0.54 2.87
N ALA A 114 1.82 0.65 3.70
CA ALA A 114 1.96 0.54 5.15
C ALA A 114 2.47 -0.83 5.60
N CYS A 115 1.99 -1.91 4.99
CA CYS A 115 2.50 -3.26 5.22
C CYS A 115 3.99 -3.36 4.83
N GLN A 116 4.36 -2.81 3.67
CA GLN A 116 5.73 -2.83 3.17
C GLN A 116 6.69 -2.04 4.07
N ILE A 117 6.27 -0.88 4.59
CA ILE A 117 7.04 -0.11 5.58
C ILE A 117 7.29 -0.96 6.83
N PHE A 118 6.27 -1.65 7.34
CA PHE A 118 6.42 -2.53 8.50
C PHE A 118 7.39 -3.70 8.23
N LEU A 119 7.31 -4.31 7.05
CA LEU A 119 8.22 -5.38 6.63
C LEU A 119 9.66 -4.89 6.50
N MET A 120 9.89 -3.76 5.82
CA MET A 120 11.22 -3.17 5.66
C MET A 120 11.82 -2.73 7.00
N THR A 121 10.99 -2.20 7.91
CA THR A 121 11.42 -1.87 9.28
C THR A 121 11.84 -3.13 10.03
N THR A 122 11.05 -4.20 9.93
CA THR A 122 11.36 -5.49 10.56
C THR A 122 12.65 -6.09 10.01
N VAL A 123 12.81 -6.10 8.68
CA VAL A 123 14.04 -6.55 8.03
C VAL A 123 15.22 -5.70 8.49
N GLY A 124 15.08 -4.37 8.51
CA GLY A 124 16.13 -3.45 8.97
C GLY A 124 16.63 -3.77 10.38
N MET A 125 15.73 -4.10 11.32
CA MET A 125 16.13 -4.53 12.67
C MET A 125 16.82 -5.90 12.71
N LEU A 126 16.58 -6.75 11.72
CA LEU A 126 17.15 -8.09 11.63
C LEU A 126 18.47 -8.14 10.83
N VAL A 127 18.84 -7.07 10.11
CA VAL A 127 20.06 -7.04 9.28
C VAL A 127 21.31 -7.24 10.14
N ASP A 128 21.36 -6.64 11.33
CA ASP A 128 22.52 -6.73 12.23
C ASP A 128 22.76 -8.19 12.68
N ASP A 129 21.69 -8.96 12.90
CA ASP A 129 21.78 -10.38 13.24
C ASP A 129 22.17 -11.27 12.03
N MET A 130 21.86 -10.81 10.81
CA MET A 130 22.15 -11.56 9.59
C MET A 130 23.59 -11.44 9.12
N ALA A 131 24.27 -10.32 9.38
CA ALA A 131 25.66 -10.09 8.96
C ALA A 131 26.63 -11.23 9.34
N PRO A 132 26.74 -11.65 10.63
CA PRO A 132 27.66 -12.73 11.00
C PRO A 132 27.25 -14.11 10.45
N THR A 133 25.97 -14.30 10.14
CA THR A 133 25.49 -15.53 9.50
C THR A 133 25.92 -15.57 8.03
N PHE A 134 25.90 -14.43 7.35
CA PHE A 134 26.35 -14.30 5.97
C PHE A 134 27.87 -14.56 5.84
N ASP A 135 28.66 -14.02 6.76
CA ASP A 135 30.12 -14.27 6.79
C ASP A 135 30.45 -15.76 6.94
N LYS A 136 29.71 -16.48 7.80
CA LYS A 136 29.87 -17.94 7.98
C LYS A 136 29.50 -18.70 6.70
N LEU A 137 28.39 -18.36 6.06
CA LEU A 137 27.96 -18.99 4.81
C LEU A 137 28.94 -18.73 3.66
N CYS A 138 29.54 -17.53 3.62
CA CYS A 138 30.61 -17.21 2.68
C CYS A 138 31.89 -18.01 2.96
N ALA A 139 32.29 -18.14 4.23
CA ALA A 139 33.50 -18.87 4.62
C ALA A 139 33.41 -20.38 4.35
N GLU A 140 32.22 -20.96 4.46
CA GLU A 140 32.00 -22.39 4.20
C GLU A 140 31.95 -22.74 2.70
N GLY A 141 31.93 -21.73 1.81
CA GLY A 141 31.88 -21.93 0.34
C GLY A 141 30.65 -22.70 -0.16
N ALA A 142 29.70 -22.98 0.74
CA ALA A 142 28.53 -23.78 0.49
C ALA A 142 27.31 -22.92 0.83
N MET A 143 26.61 -22.44 -0.20
CA MET A 143 25.17 -22.27 -0.02
C MET A 143 24.60 -23.69 -0.05
N PRO A 144 24.18 -24.27 1.10
CA PRO A 144 23.55 -25.57 1.09
C PRO A 144 22.34 -25.50 0.14
N PRO A 145 22.11 -26.52 -0.70
CA PRO A 145 20.91 -26.56 -1.51
C PRO A 145 19.69 -26.40 -0.59
N PRO A 146 18.63 -25.68 -1.03
CA PRO A 146 17.46 -25.45 -0.19
C PRO A 146 16.94 -26.80 0.34
N PRO A 147 16.71 -26.93 1.66
CA PRO A 147 16.30 -28.20 2.24
C PRO A 147 14.97 -28.66 1.62
N ALA A 148 14.92 -29.92 1.16
CA ALA A 148 13.79 -30.48 0.43
C ALA A 148 12.57 -30.84 1.31
N GLY A 149 12.39 -30.20 2.47
CA GLY A 149 11.38 -30.57 3.47
C GLY A 149 10.50 -29.41 3.92
N ASP A 150 9.34 -29.76 4.49
CA ASP A 150 8.32 -28.84 5.03
C ASP A 150 8.94 -27.90 6.08
N MET A 151 9.32 -26.71 5.64
CA MET A 151 9.84 -25.69 6.54
C MET A 151 8.70 -25.05 7.34
N PRO A 152 8.85 -24.80 8.65
CA PRO A 152 7.87 -24.05 9.43
C PRO A 152 7.52 -22.69 8.79
N PHE A 153 6.28 -22.23 8.95
CA PHE A 153 5.74 -21.01 8.32
C PHE A 153 6.62 -19.75 8.47
N ARG A 154 7.32 -19.60 9.60
CA ARG A 154 8.31 -18.50 9.79
C ARG A 154 9.47 -18.56 8.81
N GLN A 155 9.95 -19.75 8.48
CA GLN A 155 10.99 -19.94 7.47
C GLN A 155 10.46 -19.70 6.06
N HIS A 156 9.17 -19.94 5.76
CA HIS A 156 8.60 -19.62 4.44
C HIS A 156 8.62 -18.12 4.12
N ALA A 157 8.33 -17.25 5.10
CA ALA A 157 8.39 -15.80 4.90
C ALA A 157 9.83 -15.32 4.62
N ALA A 158 10.79 -15.77 5.44
CA ALA A 158 12.21 -15.47 5.23
C ALA A 158 12.70 -16.01 3.87
N HIS A 159 12.32 -17.25 3.51
CA HIS A 159 12.69 -17.86 2.25
C HIS A 159 12.02 -17.18 1.05
N GLY A 160 10.81 -16.64 1.21
CA GLY A 160 10.11 -15.86 0.19
C GLY A 160 10.85 -14.54 -0.11
N VAL A 161 11.20 -13.79 0.93
CA VAL A 161 12.01 -12.56 0.81
C VAL A 161 13.37 -12.88 0.19
N VAL A 162 14.08 -13.89 0.72
CA VAL A 162 15.38 -14.31 0.18
C VAL A 162 15.24 -14.81 -1.26
N SER A 163 14.18 -15.53 -1.63
CA SER A 163 13.99 -16.00 -3.01
C SER A 163 13.65 -14.88 -3.99
N PHE A 164 12.91 -13.86 -3.54
CA PHE A 164 12.61 -12.67 -4.31
C PHE A 164 13.87 -11.82 -4.52
N VAL A 165 14.61 -11.54 -3.43
CA VAL A 165 15.90 -10.85 -3.47
C VAL A 165 16.91 -11.65 -4.31
N ALA A 166 16.99 -12.96 -4.12
CA ALA A 166 17.86 -13.84 -4.90
C ALA A 166 17.44 -13.94 -6.36
N SER A 167 16.16 -13.81 -6.71
CA SER A 167 15.70 -13.72 -8.11
C SER A 167 16.10 -12.38 -8.74
N GLY A 168 15.94 -11.27 -8.00
CA GLY A 168 16.42 -9.95 -8.42
C GLY A 168 17.93 -9.94 -8.61
N ALA A 169 18.66 -10.47 -7.63
CA ALA A 169 20.11 -10.65 -7.68
C ALA A 169 20.52 -11.59 -8.81
N ARG A 170 19.80 -12.70 -9.06
CA ARG A 170 20.08 -13.61 -10.20
C ARG A 170 19.91 -12.91 -11.55
N ARG A 171 18.93 -12.01 -11.69
CA ARG A 171 18.79 -11.23 -12.93
C ARG A 171 19.91 -10.21 -13.11
N LEU A 172 20.37 -9.58 -12.03
CA LEU A 172 21.59 -8.75 -12.04
C LEU A 172 22.85 -9.59 -12.32
N GLN A 173 22.92 -10.82 -11.80
CA GLN A 173 24.03 -11.76 -11.97
C GLN A 173 24.04 -12.42 -13.35
N ALA A 174 22.89 -12.57 -14.02
CA ALA A 174 22.80 -13.14 -15.37
C ALA A 174 23.53 -12.28 -16.42
N VAL A 175 23.83 -11.02 -16.09
CA VAL A 175 24.59 -10.09 -16.94
C VAL A 175 26.08 -10.07 -16.55
N ALA A 176 26.48 -10.75 -15.47
CA ALA A 176 27.85 -10.75 -14.95
C ALA A 176 28.64 -12.01 -15.38
N PRO A 177 29.90 -11.88 -15.84
CA PRO A 177 30.68 -13.01 -16.35
C PRO A 177 31.04 -14.05 -15.28
N ALA A 178 31.20 -15.31 -15.72
CA ALA A 178 31.40 -16.49 -14.86
C ALA A 178 32.72 -16.51 -14.07
N SER A 179 33.72 -15.71 -14.44
CA SER A 179 35.08 -15.71 -13.86
C SER A 179 35.24 -15.01 -12.49
N LEU A 180 34.15 -14.58 -11.86
CA LEU A 180 34.18 -13.75 -10.63
C LEU A 180 33.83 -14.50 -9.32
N SER A 181 33.73 -15.83 -9.29
CA SER A 181 33.13 -16.57 -8.15
C SER A 181 33.73 -16.29 -6.77
N ASP A 182 35.05 -16.14 -6.64
CA ASP A 182 35.69 -15.88 -5.33
C ASP A 182 35.66 -14.41 -4.92
N VAL A 183 35.72 -13.48 -5.89
CA VAL A 183 35.60 -12.03 -5.63
C VAL A 183 34.16 -11.64 -5.25
N LYS A 184 33.18 -12.54 -5.47
CA LYS A 184 31.75 -12.28 -5.22
C LYS A 184 31.37 -12.26 -3.74
N CYS A 185 31.98 -13.08 -2.87
CA CYS A 185 31.56 -13.12 -1.47
C CYS A 185 32.00 -11.87 -0.71
N GLU A 186 33.26 -11.47 -0.87
CA GLU A 186 33.78 -10.25 -0.25
C GLU A 186 33.03 -9.01 -0.77
N ALA A 187 32.87 -8.87 -2.09
CA ALA A 187 32.12 -7.76 -2.66
C ALA A 187 30.62 -7.76 -2.27
N ALA A 188 29.99 -8.93 -2.15
CA ALA A 188 28.60 -9.03 -1.67
C ALA A 188 28.48 -8.68 -0.19
N ALA A 189 29.44 -9.10 0.64
CA ALA A 189 29.50 -8.74 2.06
C ALA A 189 29.68 -7.22 2.23
N THR A 190 30.62 -6.61 1.51
CA THR A 190 30.82 -5.15 1.51
C THR A 190 29.58 -4.42 1.01
N PHE A 191 28.94 -4.89 -0.07
CA PHE A 191 27.69 -4.31 -0.56
C PHE A 191 26.56 -4.42 0.47
N MET A 192 26.42 -5.56 1.14
CA MET A 192 25.41 -5.77 2.18
C MET A 192 25.66 -4.88 3.40
N GLN A 193 26.91 -4.63 3.77
CA GLN A 193 27.25 -3.75 4.90
C GLN A 193 27.06 -2.26 4.55
N ASP A 194 27.49 -1.83 3.36
CA ASP A 194 27.53 -0.40 3.01
C ASP A 194 26.25 0.08 2.30
N MET A 195 25.70 -0.71 1.37
CA MET A 195 24.62 -0.28 0.49
C MET A 195 23.24 -0.70 0.98
N LEU A 196 23.11 -1.85 1.65
CA LEU A 196 21.81 -2.34 2.12
C LEU A 196 21.11 -1.36 3.08
N PRO A 197 21.77 -0.80 4.11
CA PRO A 197 21.10 0.14 5.02
C PRO A 197 20.60 1.37 4.27
N THR A 198 21.40 1.89 3.34
CA THR A 198 21.05 3.05 2.51
C THR A 198 19.87 2.72 1.59
N ALA A 199 19.89 1.54 0.94
CA ALA A 199 18.81 1.10 0.05
C ALA A 199 17.50 0.87 0.82
N VAL A 200 17.55 0.24 2.00
CA VAL A 200 16.39 0.05 2.88
C VAL A 200 15.84 1.40 3.29
N MET A 201 16.69 2.33 3.75
CA MET A 201 16.28 3.67 4.14
C MET A 201 15.61 4.44 2.99
N VAL A 202 16.22 4.45 1.80
CA VAL A 202 15.65 5.10 0.60
C VAL A 202 14.31 4.46 0.24
N GLY A 203 14.23 3.13 0.23
CA GLY A 203 12.99 2.40 0.00
C GLY A 203 11.90 2.77 0.99
N THR A 204 12.20 2.79 2.29
CA THR A 204 11.26 3.20 3.35
C THR A 204 10.78 4.64 3.16
N PHE A 205 11.65 5.57 2.75
CA PHE A 205 11.23 6.95 2.46
C PHE A 205 10.31 7.06 1.24
N LEU A 206 10.57 6.30 0.17
CA LEU A 206 9.71 6.26 -1.00
C LEU A 206 8.34 5.67 -0.66
N GLU A 207 8.30 4.55 0.07
CA GLU A 207 7.06 3.93 0.54
C GLU A 207 6.26 4.86 1.46
N LEU A 208 6.94 5.57 2.37
CA LEU A 208 6.31 6.56 3.24
C LEU A 208 5.71 7.72 2.42
N GLY A 209 6.42 8.19 1.40
CA GLY A 209 5.93 9.21 0.47
C GLY A 209 4.69 8.75 -0.30
N LEU A 210 4.70 7.52 -0.79
CA LEU A 210 3.55 6.88 -1.43
C LEU A 210 2.36 6.77 -0.46
N PHE A 211 2.60 6.28 0.76
CA PHE A 211 1.57 6.16 1.80
C PHE A 211 0.92 7.50 2.14
N VAL A 212 1.72 8.54 2.39
CA VAL A 212 1.22 9.87 2.74
C VAL A 212 0.44 10.48 1.56
N SER A 213 0.96 10.39 0.35
CA SER A 213 0.29 10.93 -0.85
C SER A 213 -1.01 10.19 -1.17
N ALA A 214 -1.06 8.86 -0.98
CA ALA A 214 -2.27 8.06 -1.11
C ALA A 214 -3.33 8.45 -0.05
N CYS A 215 -2.91 8.67 1.20
CA CYS A 215 -3.79 9.16 2.27
C CYS A 215 -4.34 10.56 1.96
N MET A 216 -3.51 11.48 1.46
CA MET A 216 -3.94 12.82 1.04
C MET A 216 -4.94 12.74 -0.11
N THR A 217 -4.67 11.89 -1.10
CA THR A 217 -5.57 11.65 -2.25
C THR A 217 -6.92 11.11 -1.77
N SER A 218 -6.93 10.10 -0.90
CA SER A 218 -8.16 9.54 -0.33
C SER A 218 -8.98 10.60 0.43
N LYS A 219 -8.33 11.44 1.24
CA LYS A 219 -8.98 12.56 1.96
C LYS A 219 -9.54 13.60 1.00
N ALA A 220 -8.81 13.97 -0.06
CA ALA A 220 -9.28 14.91 -1.07
C ALA A 220 -10.46 14.36 -1.87
N SER A 221 -10.42 13.07 -2.26
CA SER A 221 -11.53 12.36 -2.89
C SER A 221 -12.78 12.37 -2.02
N LEU A 222 -12.62 12.15 -0.72
CA LEU A 222 -13.75 12.19 0.22
C LEU A 222 -14.42 13.57 0.27
N ARG A 223 -13.62 14.64 0.30
CA ARG A 223 -14.13 16.02 0.34
C ARG A 223 -14.94 16.35 -0.90
N ILE A 224 -14.45 16.02 -2.10
CA ILE A 224 -15.18 16.29 -3.34
C ILE A 224 -16.46 15.45 -3.43
N MET A 225 -16.42 14.19 -3.00
CA MET A 225 -17.61 13.32 -2.96
C MET A 225 -18.69 13.88 -2.01
N TYR A 226 -18.32 14.33 -0.82
CA TYR A 226 -19.29 14.95 0.10
C TYR A 226 -19.84 16.26 -0.45
N ALA A 227 -19.01 17.12 -1.05
CA ALA A 227 -19.45 18.36 -1.68
C ALA A 227 -20.45 18.07 -2.81
N ALA A 228 -20.14 17.11 -3.69
CA ALA A 228 -21.04 16.70 -4.77
C ALA A 228 -22.39 16.17 -4.26
N ARG A 229 -22.38 15.32 -3.23
CA ARG A 229 -23.61 14.79 -2.62
C ARG A 229 -24.48 15.86 -1.99
N ARG A 230 -23.88 16.85 -1.31
CA ARG A 230 -24.64 17.98 -0.72
C ARG A 230 -25.37 18.81 -1.78
N MET A 231 -24.87 18.82 -3.01
CA MET A 231 -25.48 19.53 -4.14
C MET A 231 -26.46 18.67 -4.94
N GLY A 232 -26.82 17.48 -4.46
CA GLY A 232 -27.82 16.61 -5.12
C GLY A 232 -27.27 15.78 -6.28
N ALA A 233 -25.94 15.72 -6.46
CA ALA A 233 -25.33 14.89 -7.48
C ALA A 233 -25.21 13.43 -6.99
N ASN A 234 -26.35 12.77 -6.90
CA ASN A 234 -26.48 11.40 -6.37
C ASN A 234 -26.08 10.31 -7.36
N ALA A 235 -25.84 10.64 -8.63
CA ALA A 235 -25.40 9.70 -9.67
C ALA A 235 -23.89 9.34 -9.60
N MET A 236 -23.23 9.58 -8.45
CA MET A 236 -21.80 9.29 -8.21
C MET A 236 -21.57 8.11 -7.25
#